data_AF-A0A9E0TKJ4-F1
#
_entry.id   AF-A0A9E0TKJ4-F1
#
_cell.length_a   1.000
_cell.length_b   1.000
_cell.length_c   1.000
_cell.angle_alpha   90.00
_cell.angle_beta   90.00
_cell.angle_gamma   90.00
#
_symmetry.space_group_name_H-M   'P 1'
#
loop_
_entity.id
_entity.type
_entity.pdbx_description
1 polymer ?
#
loop_
_entity_poly.entity_id
_entity_poly.type
_entity_poly.pdbx_seq_one_letter_code
_entity_poly.pdbx_strand_id
1 'polypeptide(L)'
;MEVRHDKFGRGKFEARVAERIDAIWPDISRALDQLPKIDQIIAHRILGELIEYACQTTHTGVIVAARRSVASIPPDWLQANFSPVANERINFEDEWEYRRLLELIEEVSPAFLEQFVVRGLAASNWEVREAAEDYKK
;
A
#
# COMPACT_ATOMS: atom_id res chain seq x y z
N MET A 1 -7.28 -32.74 9.54
CA MET A 1 -6.27 -31.67 9.72
C MET A 1 -7.06 -30.41 9.98
N GLU A 2 -6.93 -29.88 11.19
CA GLU A 2 -7.85 -28.92 11.80
C GLU A 2 -7.70 -27.54 11.14
N VAL A 3 -8.74 -27.08 10.46
CA VAL A 3 -8.84 -25.70 9.98
C VAL A 3 -8.97 -24.84 11.22
N ARG A 4 -7.88 -24.15 11.59
CA ARG A 4 -7.93 -23.10 12.61
C ARG A 4 -8.81 -21.98 12.07
N HIS A 5 -10.09 -22.01 12.44
CA HIS A 5 -10.93 -20.83 12.35
C HIS A 5 -10.35 -19.77 13.28
N ASP A 6 -9.88 -18.68 12.68
CA ASP A 6 -9.56 -17.45 13.38
C ASP A 6 -10.77 -17.06 14.25
N LYS A 7 -10.53 -16.95 15.56
CA LYS A 7 -11.58 -16.68 16.57
C LYS A 7 -12.02 -15.21 16.58
N PHE A 8 -11.48 -14.37 15.70
CA PHE A 8 -11.98 -13.03 15.44
C PHE A 8 -12.14 -12.86 13.93
N GLY A 9 -13.37 -12.98 13.42
CA GLY A 9 -13.64 -12.72 12.02
C GLY A 9 -13.09 -11.35 11.60
N ARG A 10 -12.59 -11.25 10.37
CA ARG A 10 -12.09 -9.97 9.82
C ARG A 10 -13.12 -8.87 10.03
N GLY A 11 -12.65 -7.71 10.48
CA GLY A 11 -13.47 -6.50 10.51
C GLY A 11 -14.01 -6.18 9.12
N LYS A 12 -15.10 -5.41 9.05
CA LYS A 12 -15.80 -5.09 7.79
C LYS A 12 -14.85 -4.54 6.72
N PHE A 13 -13.88 -3.71 7.11
CA PHE A 13 -12.95 -3.08 6.18
C PHE A 13 -11.86 -4.03 5.73
N GLU A 14 -11.31 -4.83 6.64
CA GLU A 14 -10.38 -5.91 6.33
C GLU A 14 -11.01 -6.95 5.40
N ALA A 15 -12.29 -7.28 5.61
CA ALA A 15 -13.03 -8.16 4.71
C ALA A 15 -13.17 -7.56 3.30
N ARG A 16 -13.44 -6.26 3.18
CA ARG A 16 -13.53 -5.57 1.89
C ARG A 16 -12.20 -5.57 1.14
N VAL A 17 -11.10 -5.23 1.81
CA VAL A 17 -9.76 -5.26 1.19
C VAL A 17 -9.41 -6.70 0.80
N ALA A 18 -9.67 -7.66 1.67
CA ALA A 18 -9.42 -9.07 1.41
C ALA A 18 -10.20 -9.59 0.19
N GLU A 19 -11.51 -9.33 0.12
CA GLU A 19 -12.36 -9.74 -1.00
C GLU A 19 -11.78 -9.23 -2.33
N ARG A 20 -11.28 -7.99 -2.35
CA ARG A 20 -10.71 -7.42 -3.56
C ARG A 20 -9.46 -8.16 -4.04
N ILE A 21 -8.50 -8.38 -3.15
CA ILE A 21 -7.24 -9.03 -3.54
C ILE A 21 -7.42 -10.54 -3.75
N ASP A 22 -8.35 -11.17 -3.02
CA ASP A 22 -8.71 -12.58 -3.21
C ASP A 22 -9.40 -12.82 -4.57
N ALA A 23 -10.06 -11.81 -5.13
CA ALA A 23 -10.59 -11.86 -6.49
C ALA A 23 -9.49 -11.84 -7.58
N ILE A 24 -8.26 -11.45 -7.24
CA ILE A 24 -7.10 -11.52 -8.14
C ILE A 24 -6.38 -12.86 -7.98
N TRP A 25 -6.12 -13.27 -6.74
CA TRP A 25 -5.53 -14.57 -6.42
C TRP A 25 -6.21 -15.17 -5.18
N PRO A 26 -6.87 -16.33 -5.30
CA PRO A 26 -7.66 -16.91 -4.20
C PRO A 26 -6.87 -17.04 -2.89
N ASP A 27 -7.50 -16.63 -1.79
CA ASP A 27 -6.98 -16.68 -0.42
C ASP A 27 -5.68 -15.89 -0.17
N ILE A 28 -5.20 -15.07 -1.11
CA ILE A 28 -3.93 -14.33 -0.95
C ILE A 28 -3.95 -13.37 0.25
N SER A 29 -5.12 -12.86 0.61
CA SER A 29 -5.30 -11.99 1.77
C SER A 29 -4.91 -12.64 3.12
N ARG A 30 -4.73 -13.97 3.15
CA ARG A 30 -4.26 -14.72 4.32
C ARG A 30 -2.79 -15.16 4.20
N ALA A 31 -2.15 -14.88 3.08
CA ALA A 31 -0.85 -15.41 2.70
C ALA A 31 -0.02 -14.39 1.90
N LEU A 32 -0.04 -13.11 2.31
CA LEU A 32 0.69 -12.02 1.63
C LEU A 32 2.22 -12.22 1.65
N ASP A 33 2.73 -13.08 2.54
CA ASP A 33 4.12 -13.57 2.53
C ASP A 33 4.46 -14.44 1.31
N GLN A 34 3.46 -14.89 0.55
CA GLN A 34 3.64 -15.69 -0.67
C GLN A 34 3.72 -14.83 -1.94
N LEU A 35 3.51 -13.50 -1.87
CA LEU A 35 3.66 -12.62 -3.04
C LEU A 35 5.00 -12.80 -3.80
N PRO A 36 6.15 -13.03 -3.16
CA PRO A 36 7.41 -13.28 -3.87
C PRO A 36 7.45 -14.58 -4.69
N LYS A 37 6.51 -15.50 -4.45
CA LYS A 37 6.50 -16.86 -5.02
C LYS A 37 5.46 -17.05 -6.12
N ILE A 38 4.58 -16.08 -6.32
CA ILE A 38 3.59 -16.11 -7.40
C ILE A 38 4.10 -15.30 -8.60
N ASP A 39 3.36 -15.35 -9.70
CA ASP A 39 3.69 -14.57 -10.90
C ASP A 39 3.80 -13.07 -10.59
N GLN A 40 4.85 -12.43 -11.11
CA GLN A 40 5.17 -11.04 -10.78
C GLN A 40 4.07 -10.07 -11.20
N ILE A 41 3.41 -10.29 -12.33
CA ILE A 41 2.33 -9.42 -12.82
C ILE A 41 1.14 -9.51 -11.86
N ILE A 42 0.83 -10.72 -11.40
CA ILE A 42 -0.24 -10.93 -10.40
C ILE A 42 0.14 -10.26 -9.07
N ALA A 43 1.36 -10.47 -8.59
CA ALA A 43 1.83 -9.88 -7.32
C ALA A 43 1.80 -8.35 -7.36
N HIS A 44 2.26 -7.74 -8.46
CA HIS A 44 2.20 -6.29 -8.68
C HIS A 44 0.78 -5.77 -8.73
N ARG A 45 -0.15 -6.51 -9.36
CA ARG A 45 -1.57 -6.14 -9.38
C ARG A 45 -2.15 -6.12 -7.96
N ILE A 46 -1.81 -7.11 -7.14
CA ILE A 46 -2.27 -7.18 -5.75
C ILE A 46 -1.69 -6.03 -4.92
N LEU A 47 -0.39 -5.76 -5.03
CA LEU A 47 0.23 -4.61 -4.37
C LEU A 47 -0.40 -3.29 -4.83
N GLY A 48 -0.71 -3.16 -6.11
CA GLY A 48 -1.35 -1.98 -6.68
C GLY A 48 -2.72 -1.70 -6.06
N GLU A 49 -3.58 -2.71 -5.94
CA GLU A 49 -4.87 -2.56 -5.25
C GLU A 49 -4.67 -2.12 -3.80
N LEU A 50 -3.73 -2.73 -3.08
CA LEU A 50 -3.46 -2.34 -1.69
C LEU A 50 -2.98 -0.88 -1.57
N ILE A 51 -2.14 -0.42 -2.49
CA ILE A 51 -1.67 0.97 -2.55
C ILE A 51 -2.84 1.92 -2.86
N GLU A 52 -3.67 1.61 -3.86
CA GLU A 52 -4.86 2.41 -4.19
C GLU A 52 -5.82 2.51 -3.00
N TYR A 53 -6.10 1.39 -2.32
CA TYR A 53 -6.93 1.40 -1.12
C TYR A 53 -6.32 2.15 0.06
N ALA A 54 -4.98 2.19 0.17
CA ALA A 54 -4.29 2.94 1.20
C ALA A 54 -4.21 4.45 0.90
N CYS A 55 -4.35 4.87 -0.36
CA CYS A 55 -4.05 6.25 -0.77
C CYS A 55 -5.23 7.02 -1.37
N GLN A 56 -6.17 6.34 -2.04
CA GLN A 56 -7.21 7.00 -2.85
C GLN A 56 -8.60 6.98 -2.22
N THR A 57 -8.85 6.08 -1.28
CA THR A 57 -10.16 6.00 -0.62
C THR A 57 -10.32 7.06 0.46
N THR A 58 -11.54 7.55 0.66
CA THR A 58 -11.90 8.47 1.75
C THR A 58 -12.34 7.75 3.02
N HIS A 59 -12.47 6.41 2.98
CA HIS A 59 -12.91 5.62 4.13
C HIS A 59 -11.72 5.22 5.02
N THR A 60 -11.52 5.93 6.12
CA THR A 60 -10.41 5.70 7.07
C THR A 60 -10.24 4.24 7.48
N GLY A 61 -11.34 3.51 7.72
CA GLY A 61 -11.25 2.10 8.07
C GLY A 61 -10.66 1.22 6.97
N VAL A 62 -10.94 1.54 5.71
CA VAL A 62 -10.38 0.84 4.55
C VAL A 62 -8.91 1.21 4.35
N ILE A 63 -8.55 2.49 4.52
CA ILE A 63 -7.16 2.97 4.50
C ILE A 63 -6.33 2.16 5.50
N VAL A 64 -6.76 2.13 6.77
CA VAL A 64 -6.03 1.44 7.84
C VAL A 64 -5.94 -0.07 7.57
N ALA A 65 -7.01 -0.69 7.07
CA ALA A 65 -6.99 -2.10 6.71
C ALA A 65 -5.97 -2.40 5.59
N ALA A 66 -5.92 -1.56 4.56
CA ALA A 66 -4.99 -1.71 3.45
C ALA A 66 -3.53 -1.50 3.88
N ARG A 67 -3.25 -0.49 4.70
CA ARG A 67 -1.90 -0.25 5.25
C ARG A 67 -1.40 -1.44 6.07
N ARG A 68 -2.27 -2.04 6.90
CA ARG A 68 -1.95 -3.26 7.65
C ARG A 68 -1.64 -4.44 6.72
N SER A 69 -2.39 -4.58 5.62
CA SER A 69 -2.08 -5.59 4.61
C SER A 69 -0.72 -5.34 3.95
N VAL A 70 -0.40 -4.11 3.54
CA VAL A 70 0.92 -3.78 2.98
C VAL A 70 2.05 -4.08 3.98
N ALA A 71 1.87 -3.73 5.26
CA ALA A 71 2.83 -4.00 6.32
C ALA A 71 3.07 -5.50 6.58
N SER A 72 2.16 -6.38 6.14
CA SER A 72 2.32 -7.84 6.25
C SER A 72 3.11 -8.48 5.09
N ILE A 73 3.42 -7.70 4.04
CA ILE A 73 4.23 -8.13 2.91
C ILE A 73 5.71 -8.23 3.33
N PRO A 74 6.47 -9.25 2.86
CA PRO A 74 7.89 -9.37 3.19
C PRO A 74 8.67 -8.08 2.83
N PRO A 75 9.37 -7.46 3.79
CA PRO A 75 9.98 -6.13 3.61
C PRO A 75 10.92 -6.03 2.40
N ASP A 76 11.76 -7.05 2.19
CA ASP A 76 12.72 -7.07 1.08
C ASP A 76 12.01 -7.05 -0.29
N TRP A 77 10.92 -7.83 -0.41
CA TRP A 77 10.14 -7.85 -1.64
C TRP A 77 9.35 -6.55 -1.81
N LEU A 78 8.76 -6.03 -0.73
CA LEU A 78 8.05 -4.75 -0.76
C LEU A 78 8.99 -3.64 -1.22
N GLN A 79 10.19 -3.54 -0.63
CA GLN A 79 11.18 -2.54 -0.99
C GLN A 79 11.61 -2.61 -2.46
N ALA A 80 11.77 -3.81 -3.02
CA ALA A 80 12.14 -3.99 -4.42
C ALA A 80 11.01 -3.67 -5.41
N ASN A 81 9.75 -3.74 -4.99
CA ASN A 81 8.59 -3.67 -5.89
C ASN A 81 7.66 -2.48 -5.63
N PHE A 82 7.81 -1.76 -4.53
CA PHE A 82 6.90 -0.67 -4.16
C PHE A 82 6.94 0.49 -5.15
N SER A 83 8.12 1.05 -5.40
CA SER A 83 8.28 2.22 -6.28
C SER A 83 7.70 2.03 -7.69
N PRO A 84 8.00 0.95 -8.43
CA PRO A 84 7.41 0.77 -9.77
C PRO A 84 5.89 0.67 -9.71
N VAL A 85 5.33 -0.05 -8.74
CA VAL A 85 3.87 -0.20 -8.61
C VAL A 85 3.21 1.12 -8.20
N ALA A 86 3.77 1.85 -7.23
CA ALA A 86 3.26 3.16 -6.82
C ALA A 86 3.28 4.17 -7.97
N ASN A 87 4.33 4.15 -8.81
CA ASN A 87 4.46 5.03 -9.97
C ASN A 87 3.34 4.85 -11.01
N GLU A 88 2.77 3.65 -11.11
CA GLU A 88 1.67 3.34 -12.03
C GLU A 88 0.29 3.63 -11.44
N ARG A 89 0.20 3.70 -10.11
CA ARG A 89 -1.08 3.66 -9.38
C ARG A 89 -1.44 4.99 -8.74
N ILE A 90 -0.46 5.81 -8.39
CA ILE A 90 -0.67 7.08 -7.69
C ILE A 90 -0.58 8.26 -8.65
N ASN A 91 -1.53 9.19 -8.51
CA ASN A 91 -1.41 10.51 -9.12
C ASN A 91 -0.49 11.40 -8.28
N PHE A 92 0.75 11.60 -8.72
CA PHE A 92 1.73 12.42 -8.00
C PHE A 92 1.47 13.93 -8.05
N GLU A 93 0.52 14.39 -8.86
CA GLU A 93 0.08 15.79 -8.84
C GLU A 93 -1.19 15.99 -7.98
N ASP A 94 -1.76 14.93 -7.43
CA ASP A 94 -2.84 15.00 -6.43
C ASP A 94 -2.23 15.00 -5.03
N GLU A 95 -2.41 16.09 -4.28
CA GLU A 95 -1.84 16.21 -2.94
C GLU A 95 -2.40 15.17 -1.97
N TRP A 96 -3.67 14.79 -2.09
CA TRP A 96 -4.28 13.84 -1.17
C TRP A 96 -3.69 12.45 -1.37
N GLU A 97 -3.61 11.99 -2.61
CA GLU A 97 -3.00 10.69 -2.90
C GLU A 97 -1.52 10.67 -2.51
N TYR A 98 -0.81 11.76 -2.82
CA TYR A 98 0.61 11.86 -2.56
C TYR A 98 0.93 11.93 -1.06
N ARG A 99 0.20 12.73 -0.26
CA ARG A 99 0.36 12.77 1.20
C ARG A 99 0.08 11.40 1.81
N ARG A 100 -0.96 10.70 1.35
CA ARG A 100 -1.29 9.35 1.84
C ARG A 100 -0.26 8.31 1.44
N LEU A 101 0.38 8.48 0.29
CA LEU A 101 1.52 7.67 -0.11
C LEU A 101 2.70 7.88 0.84
N LEU A 102 3.04 9.12 1.19
CA LEU A 102 4.12 9.40 2.15
C LEU A 102 3.82 8.79 3.53
N GLU A 103 2.59 8.92 4.03
CA GLU A 103 2.15 8.26 5.27
C GLU A 103 2.32 6.74 5.19
N LEU A 104 1.87 6.11 4.09
CA LEU A 104 2.02 4.66 3.90
C LEU A 104 3.50 4.26 3.92
N ILE A 105 4.36 4.98 3.20
CA ILE A 105 5.79 4.68 3.11
C ILE A 105 6.47 4.82 4.48
N GLU A 106 6.15 5.88 5.23
CA GLU A 106 6.67 6.05 6.59
C GLU A 106 6.27 4.88 7.50
N GLU A 107 5.06 4.32 7.34
CA GLU A 107 4.62 3.16 8.11
C GLU A 107 5.30 1.84 7.69
N VAL A 108 5.46 1.58 6.39
CA VAL A 108 5.82 0.24 5.89
C VAL A 108 7.26 0.09 5.42
N SER A 109 7.90 1.19 4.99
CA SER A 109 9.29 1.17 4.55
C SER A 109 9.93 2.56 4.57
N PRO A 110 10.31 3.05 5.77
CA PRO A 110 10.97 4.34 5.93
C PRO A 110 12.23 4.52 5.08
N ALA A 111 12.89 3.42 4.71
CA ALA A 111 14.16 3.40 4.01
C ALA A 111 14.14 4.07 2.63
N PHE A 112 12.97 4.23 2.00
CA PHE A 112 12.85 4.96 0.73
C PHE A 112 11.92 6.18 0.80
N LEU A 113 11.48 6.56 2.00
CA LEU A 113 10.67 7.79 2.20
C LEU A 113 11.37 9.01 1.61
N GLU A 114 12.68 9.13 1.83
CA GLU A 114 13.50 10.25 1.32
C GLU A 114 13.39 10.39 -0.22
N GLN A 115 13.35 9.28 -0.95
CA GLN A 115 13.25 9.32 -2.42
C GLN A 115 11.92 9.96 -2.87
N PHE A 116 10.84 9.64 -2.16
CA PHE A 116 9.53 10.21 -2.44
C PHE A 116 9.46 11.67 -2.00
N VAL A 117 10.02 12.03 -0.84
CA VAL A 117 10.11 13.42 -0.39
C VAL A 117 10.86 14.29 -1.40
N VAL A 118 12.04 13.85 -1.86
CA VAL A 118 12.82 14.58 -2.88
C VAL A 118 12.00 14.79 -4.16
N ARG A 119 11.23 13.78 -4.58
CA ARG A 119 10.32 13.93 -5.73
C ARG A 119 9.25 14.99 -5.48
N GLY A 120 8.59 14.98 -4.32
CA GLY A 120 7.52 15.92 -4.01
C GLY A 120 8.02 17.35 -3.89
N LEU A 121 9.21 17.56 -3.32
CA LEU A 121 9.85 18.89 -3.26
C LEU A 121 10.14 19.48 -4.64
N ALA A 122 10.34 18.62 -5.64
CA ALA A 122 10.54 19.03 -7.03
C ALA A 122 9.23 19.20 -7.84
N ALA A 123 8.07 18.96 -7.23
CA ALA A 123 6.78 18.99 -7.92
C ALA A 123 6.39 20.40 -8.37
N SER A 124 5.63 20.46 -9.48
CA SER A 124 5.00 21.68 -9.96
C SER A 124 3.85 22.13 -9.05
N ASN A 125 3.02 21.17 -8.60
CA ASN A 125 1.95 21.43 -7.67
C ASN A 125 2.51 21.85 -6.29
N TRP A 126 2.10 23.02 -5.82
CA TRP A 126 2.56 23.57 -4.55
C TRP A 126 2.01 22.79 -3.34
N GLU A 127 0.81 22.20 -3.44
CA GLU A 127 0.21 21.39 -2.37
C GLU A 127 0.99 20.08 -2.19
N VAL A 128 1.44 19.48 -3.30
CA VAL A 128 2.34 18.30 -3.27
C VAL A 128 3.70 18.66 -2.66
N ARG A 129 4.24 19.83 -2.97
CA ARG A 129 5.48 20.31 -2.33
C ARG A 129 5.30 20.50 -0.83
N GLU A 130 4.22 21.14 -0.40
CA GLU A 130 3.89 21.31 1.02
C GLU A 130 3.76 19.96 1.73
N ALA A 131 3.05 19.00 1.12
CA ALA A 131 2.96 17.65 1.66
C ALA A 131 4.32 16.95 1.79
N ALA A 132 5.27 17.21 0.89
CA ALA A 132 6.64 16.68 1.00
C ALA A 132 7.46 17.39 2.09
N GLU A 133 7.27 18.70 2.28
CA GLU A 133 7.94 19.50 3.30
C GLU A 133 7.61 19.02 4.72
N ASP A 134 6.39 18.56 4.97
CA ASP A 134 5.96 17.99 6.26
C ASP A 134 6.80 16.77 6.70
N TYR A 135 7.45 16.08 5.76
CA TYR A 135 8.28 14.90 6.01
C TYR A 135 9.78 15.20 5.96
N LYS A 136 10.17 16.47 5.81
CA LYS A 136 11.57 16.91 5.84
C LYS A 136 12.04 16.95 7.30
N LYS A 137 12.56 15.83 7.79
CA LYS A 137 13.17 15.70 9.12
C LYS A 137 14.65 16.08 9.12
#